data_AF-A0A1B4FRU8-F1
#
_entry.id   AF-A0A1B4FRU8-F1
#
_cell.length_a   1.000
_cell.length_b   1.000
_cell.length_c   1.000
_cell.angle_alpha   90.00
_cell.angle_beta   90.00
_cell.angle_gamma   90.00
#
_symmetry.space_group_name_H-M   'P 1'
#
loop_
_entity.id
_entity.type
_entity.pdbx_description
1 polymer ?
#
loop_
_entity_poly.entity_id
_entity_poly.type
_entity_poly.pdbx_seq_one_letter_code
_entity_poly.pdbx_strand_id
1 'polypeptide(L)'
;MSWPIPFARGRLVALVAAVAASAFVAGAMGYVKGERAGSHTAEAKLAALERRQADALRDAIEHAREQEREETLRANRLAAELFIEKAHHALEADALKRRIARVTSQYRPTPDARPEALPRCVFTAGFVGVWNAAAGLDAARLSDADPAAGAAAPADPADDIDSGVREDDLLANHIDNARRGRDIEAQLNNLIDWIEGSGQ
;
A
#
# COMPACT_ATOMS: atom_id res chain seq x y z
N MET A 1 43.19 94.59 -57.19
CA MET A 1 43.66 94.06 -55.90
C MET A 1 42.82 92.84 -55.55
N SER A 2 43.52 91.78 -55.15
CA SER A 2 43.16 90.43 -54.72
C SER A 2 41.92 90.22 -53.81
N TRP A 3 41.31 89.02 -53.98
CA TRP A 3 40.31 88.24 -53.16
C TRP A 3 40.73 88.08 -51.66
N PRO A 4 40.08 87.34 -50.71
CA PRO A 4 38.80 86.60 -50.66
C PRO A 4 38.01 86.53 -49.33
N ILE A 5 36.68 86.26 -49.34
CA ILE A 5 36.04 85.46 -48.26
C ILE A 5 34.83 84.62 -48.77
N PRO A 6 35.03 83.38 -49.24
CA PRO A 6 33.99 82.34 -49.29
C PRO A 6 33.93 81.46 -48.03
N PHE A 7 34.69 81.79 -46.98
CA PHE A 7 34.91 80.92 -45.81
C PHE A 7 33.72 80.78 -44.85
N ALA A 8 32.73 81.68 -44.88
CA ALA A 8 31.65 81.67 -43.89
C ALA A 8 30.62 80.54 -44.11
N ARG A 9 30.26 80.25 -45.38
CA ARG A 9 29.26 79.23 -45.71
C ARG A 9 29.79 77.80 -45.58
N GLY A 10 31.04 77.55 -45.97
CA GLY A 10 31.68 76.23 -45.83
C GLY A 10 31.86 75.81 -44.36
N ARG A 11 32.18 76.78 -43.47
CA ARG A 11 32.32 76.52 -42.04
C ARG A 11 31.00 76.18 -41.35
N LEU A 12 29.90 76.79 -41.78
CA LEU A 12 28.57 76.55 -41.20
C LEU A 12 28.01 75.18 -41.61
N VAL A 13 28.20 74.77 -42.88
CA VAL A 13 27.84 73.43 -43.36
C VAL A 13 28.68 72.35 -42.67
N ALA A 14 29.98 72.58 -42.49
CA ALA A 14 30.84 71.65 -41.77
C ALA A 14 30.44 71.48 -40.30
N LEU A 15 30.00 72.56 -39.64
CA LEU A 15 29.55 72.54 -38.24
C LEU A 15 28.23 71.76 -38.09
N VAL A 16 27.26 71.99 -38.98
CA VAL A 16 25.99 71.25 -38.99
C VAL A 16 26.23 69.76 -39.28
N ALA A 17 27.12 69.43 -40.22
CA ALA A 17 27.49 68.05 -40.51
C ALA A 17 28.17 67.36 -39.31
N ALA A 18 29.03 68.07 -38.57
CA ALA A 18 29.68 67.55 -37.37
C ALA A 18 28.69 67.30 -36.22
N VAL A 19 27.71 68.19 -36.03
CA VAL A 19 26.64 68.02 -35.03
C VAL A 19 25.72 66.85 -35.41
N ALA A 20 25.35 66.72 -36.70
CA ALA A 20 24.55 65.60 -37.17
C ALA A 20 25.28 64.25 -37.03
N ALA A 21 26.57 64.21 -37.38
CA ALA A 21 27.39 63.00 -37.23
C ALA A 21 27.57 62.59 -35.77
N SER A 22 27.80 63.56 -34.86
CA SER A 22 27.92 63.27 -33.42
C SER A 22 26.60 62.81 -32.80
N ALA A 23 25.46 63.38 -33.22
CA ALA A 23 24.14 62.90 -32.80
C ALA A 23 23.86 61.48 -33.30
N PHE A 24 24.24 61.15 -34.55
CA PHE A 24 24.07 59.82 -35.12
C PHE A 24 24.94 58.77 -34.41
N VAL A 25 26.21 59.10 -34.12
CA VAL A 25 27.13 58.24 -33.36
C VAL A 25 26.63 58.04 -31.92
N ALA A 26 26.18 59.10 -31.26
CA ALA A 26 25.61 59.01 -29.91
C ALA A 26 24.34 58.15 -29.87
N GLY A 27 23.46 58.29 -30.87
CA GLY A 27 22.25 57.48 -31.02
C GLY A 27 22.57 56.00 -31.28
N ALA A 28 23.50 55.71 -32.19
CA ALA A 28 23.93 54.33 -32.46
C ALA A 28 24.60 53.67 -31.25
N MET A 29 25.45 54.42 -30.52
CA MET A 29 26.12 53.92 -29.33
C MET A 29 25.14 53.73 -28.15
N GLY A 30 24.14 54.60 -28.03
CA GLY A 30 23.03 54.45 -27.09
C GLY A 30 22.15 53.24 -27.38
N TYR A 31 21.81 53.00 -28.65
CA TYR A 31 21.01 51.85 -29.09
C TYR A 31 21.72 50.52 -28.81
N VAL A 32 22.99 50.40 -29.23
CA VAL A 32 23.79 49.18 -28.99
C VAL A 32 24.01 48.92 -27.49
N LYS A 33 24.21 49.98 -26.68
CA LYS A 33 24.32 49.85 -25.22
C LYS A 33 23.00 49.42 -24.60
N GLY A 34 21.86 49.91 -25.10
CA GLY A 34 20.51 49.55 -24.67
C GLY A 34 20.17 48.10 -25.00
N GLU A 35 20.43 47.64 -26.22
CA GLU A 35 20.22 46.23 -26.61
C GLU A 35 21.06 45.27 -25.77
N ARG A 36 22.35 45.56 -25.56
CA ARG A 36 23.24 44.72 -24.73
C ARG A 36 22.82 44.73 -23.26
N ALA A 37 22.45 45.87 -22.70
CA ALA A 37 21.94 45.93 -21.33
C ALA A 37 20.60 45.18 -21.18
N GLY A 38 19.73 45.27 -22.20
CA GLY A 38 18.46 44.55 -22.28
C GLY A 38 18.65 43.04 -22.40
N SER A 39 19.56 42.58 -23.25
CA SER A 39 19.84 41.14 -23.44
C SER A 39 20.42 40.52 -22.17
N HIS A 40 21.40 41.18 -21.51
CA HIS A 40 21.96 40.68 -20.26
C HIS A 40 20.94 40.64 -19.11
N THR A 41 20.03 41.62 -19.02
CA THR A 41 18.98 41.62 -17.99
C THR A 41 17.89 40.59 -18.29
N ALA A 42 17.58 40.32 -19.56
CA ALA A 42 16.67 39.26 -19.97
C ALA A 42 17.26 37.87 -19.70
N GLU A 43 18.51 37.63 -20.09
CA GLU A 43 19.26 36.39 -19.80
C GLU A 43 19.36 36.13 -18.29
N ALA A 44 19.66 37.17 -17.50
CA ALA A 44 19.73 37.05 -16.04
C ALA A 44 18.37 36.68 -15.42
N LYS A 45 17.26 37.25 -15.92
CA LYS A 45 15.90 36.89 -15.48
C LYS A 45 15.53 35.48 -15.89
N LEU A 46 15.87 35.08 -17.11
CA LEU A 46 15.61 33.72 -17.61
C LEU A 46 16.38 32.69 -16.79
N ALA A 47 17.67 32.91 -16.57
CA ALA A 47 18.50 32.06 -15.72
C ALA A 47 18.01 32.03 -14.26
N ALA A 48 17.49 33.14 -13.73
CA ALA A 48 16.89 33.16 -12.40
C ALA A 48 15.57 32.38 -12.32
N LEU A 49 14.75 32.43 -13.38
CA LEU A 49 13.53 31.63 -13.48
C LEU A 49 13.84 30.14 -13.62
N GLU A 50 14.79 29.76 -14.48
CA GLU A 50 15.25 28.37 -14.63
C GLU A 50 15.80 27.82 -13.31
N ARG A 51 16.61 28.60 -12.58
CA ARG A 51 17.09 28.21 -11.26
C ARG A 51 15.94 28.01 -10.27
N ARG A 52 15.00 28.95 -10.19
CA ARG A 52 13.82 28.81 -9.32
C ARG A 52 12.98 27.59 -9.67
N GLN A 53 12.80 27.28 -10.95
CA GLN A 53 12.09 26.07 -11.37
C GLN A 53 12.87 24.81 -11.02
N ALA A 54 14.19 24.81 -11.23
CA ALA A 54 15.05 23.67 -10.89
C ALA A 54 15.06 23.42 -9.37
N ASP A 55 15.13 24.47 -8.56
CA ASP A 55 15.09 24.38 -7.11
C ASP A 55 13.71 23.92 -6.63
N ALA A 56 12.62 24.50 -7.16
CA ALA A 56 11.26 24.03 -6.84
C ALA A 56 11.00 22.57 -7.23
N LEU A 57 11.57 22.10 -8.36
CA LEU A 57 11.47 20.69 -8.77
C LEU A 57 12.27 19.79 -7.83
N ARG A 58 13.46 20.22 -7.39
CA ARG A 58 14.27 19.48 -6.41
C ARG A 58 13.53 19.36 -5.09
N ASP A 59 13.00 20.46 -4.56
CA ASP A 59 12.23 20.47 -3.32
C ASP A 59 11.01 19.55 -3.42
N ALA A 60 10.29 19.58 -4.54
CA ALA A 60 9.15 18.69 -4.77
C ALA A 60 9.55 17.20 -4.83
N ILE A 61 10.68 16.87 -5.47
CA ILE A 61 11.20 15.49 -5.52
C ILE A 61 11.68 15.04 -4.14
N GLU A 62 12.33 15.92 -3.37
CA GLU A 62 12.78 15.62 -2.02
C GLU A 62 11.60 15.34 -1.09
N HIS A 63 10.57 16.19 -1.11
CA HIS A 63 9.33 15.95 -0.36
C HIS A 63 8.62 14.67 -0.78
N ALA A 64 8.51 14.37 -2.08
CA ALA A 64 7.92 13.13 -2.55
C ALA A 64 8.70 11.89 -2.06
N ARG A 65 10.04 11.96 -2.04
CA ARG A 65 10.90 10.89 -1.53
C ARG A 65 10.81 10.72 -0.03
N GLU A 66 10.64 11.80 0.73
CA GLU A 66 10.43 11.75 2.17
C GLU A 66 9.11 11.07 2.49
N GLN A 67 8.02 11.46 1.82
CA GLN A 67 6.71 10.82 1.93
C GLN A 67 6.77 9.33 1.60
N GLU A 68 7.38 8.97 0.46
CA GLU A 68 7.55 7.57 0.05
C GLU A 68 8.32 6.74 1.10
N ARG A 69 9.37 7.33 1.70
CA ARG A 69 10.14 6.66 2.76
C ARG A 69 9.31 6.45 4.02
N GLU A 70 8.55 7.45 4.44
CA GLU A 70 7.68 7.36 5.62
C GLU A 70 6.60 6.28 5.43
N GLU A 71 5.96 6.25 4.27
CA GLU A 71 4.99 5.22 3.90
C GLU A 71 5.63 3.83 3.88
N THR A 72 6.82 3.70 3.29
CA THR A 72 7.56 2.43 3.23
C THR A 72 7.93 1.94 4.63
N LEU A 73 8.44 2.83 5.50
CA LEU A 73 8.79 2.48 6.88
C LEU A 73 7.57 2.05 7.68
N ARG A 74 6.43 2.73 7.48
CA ARG A 74 5.17 2.37 8.11
C ARG A 74 4.67 1.01 7.63
N ALA A 75 4.61 0.79 6.32
CA ALA A 75 4.21 -0.48 5.73
C ALA A 75 5.09 -1.63 6.23
N ASN A 76 6.41 -1.43 6.30
CA ASN A 76 7.35 -2.42 6.83
C ASN A 76 7.12 -2.73 8.32
N ARG A 77 6.81 -1.71 9.14
CA ARG A 77 6.48 -1.90 10.55
C ARG A 77 5.22 -2.74 10.72
N LEU A 78 4.14 -2.35 10.05
CA LEU A 78 2.86 -3.06 10.09
C LEU A 78 3.01 -4.50 9.59
N ALA A 79 3.77 -4.73 8.52
CA ALA A 79 4.06 -6.08 8.03
C ALA A 79 4.85 -6.92 9.06
N ALA A 80 5.81 -6.32 9.76
CA ALA A 80 6.58 -7.01 10.80
C ALA A 80 5.72 -7.38 12.00
N GLU A 81 4.86 -6.47 12.47
CA GLU A 81 3.90 -6.71 13.55
C GLU A 81 2.92 -7.83 13.20
N LEU A 82 2.36 -7.79 11.99
CA LEU A 82 1.48 -8.85 11.48
C LEU A 82 2.17 -10.21 11.43
N PHE A 83 3.45 -10.25 11.01
CA PHE A 83 4.21 -11.49 10.98
C PHE A 83 4.42 -12.06 12.39
N ILE A 84 4.77 -11.21 13.36
CA ILE A 84 4.95 -11.61 14.76
C ILE A 84 3.64 -12.15 15.34
N GLU A 85 2.52 -11.48 15.10
CA GLU A 85 1.21 -11.91 15.62
C GLU A 85 0.79 -13.27 15.05
N LYS A 86 0.94 -13.47 13.74
CA LYS A 86 0.65 -14.77 13.09
C LYS A 86 1.58 -15.88 13.59
N ALA A 87 2.84 -15.55 13.89
CA ALA A 87 3.77 -16.50 14.49
C ALA A 87 3.33 -16.88 15.92
N HIS A 88 2.85 -15.92 16.70
CA HIS A 88 2.29 -16.16 18.03
C HIS A 88 1.06 -17.08 17.97
N HIS A 89 0.09 -16.79 17.09
CA HIS A 89 -1.07 -17.65 16.86
C HIS A 89 -0.68 -19.08 16.47
N ALA A 90 0.37 -19.25 15.65
CA ALA A 90 0.87 -20.56 15.27
C ALA A 90 1.43 -21.33 16.46
N LEU A 91 2.24 -20.69 17.30
CA LEU A 91 2.80 -21.30 18.51
C LEU A 91 1.72 -21.73 19.51
N GLU A 92 0.70 -20.89 19.70
CA GLU A 92 -0.45 -21.22 20.55
C GLU A 92 -1.26 -22.40 20.00
N ALA A 93 -1.55 -22.41 18.69
CA ALA A 93 -2.25 -23.51 18.04
C ALA A 93 -1.48 -24.82 18.21
N ASP A 94 -0.16 -24.81 18.03
CA ASP A 94 0.70 -25.98 18.24
C ASP A 94 0.69 -26.44 19.70
N ALA A 95 0.69 -25.50 20.66
CA ALA A 95 0.58 -25.82 22.08
C ALA A 95 -0.77 -26.47 22.43
N LEU A 96 -1.86 -26.02 21.81
CA LEU A 96 -3.18 -26.63 21.96
C LEU A 96 -3.23 -28.02 21.32
N LYS A 97 -2.67 -28.19 20.11
CA LYS A 97 -2.60 -29.50 19.43
C LYS A 97 -1.87 -30.55 20.26
N ARG A 98 -0.77 -30.18 20.91
CA ARG A 98 -0.04 -31.08 21.84
C ARG A 98 -0.89 -31.56 23.03
N ARG A 99 -1.96 -30.84 23.38
CA ARG A 99 -2.88 -31.21 24.47
C ARG A 99 -4.02 -32.13 24.03
N ILE A 100 -4.27 -32.27 22.73
CA ILE A 100 -5.40 -33.04 22.19
C ILE A 100 -5.38 -34.47 22.73
N ALA A 101 -4.27 -35.20 22.54
CA ALA A 101 -4.15 -36.59 23.00
C ALA A 101 -4.41 -36.76 24.50
N ARG A 102 -4.08 -35.74 25.31
CA ARG A 102 -4.36 -35.76 26.76
C ARG A 102 -5.86 -35.67 27.06
N VAL A 103 -6.61 -34.89 26.28
CA VAL A 103 -8.05 -34.65 26.51
C VAL A 103 -8.94 -35.63 25.76
N THR A 104 -8.42 -36.39 24.81
CA THR A 104 -9.18 -37.39 24.03
C THR A 104 -8.87 -38.84 24.39
N SER A 105 -7.94 -39.11 25.32
CA SER A 105 -7.55 -40.49 25.67
C SER A 105 -8.26 -41.05 26.91
N GLN A 106 -8.49 -40.21 27.93
CA GLN A 106 -9.02 -40.64 29.22
C GLN A 106 -10.00 -39.61 29.75
N TYR A 107 -11.02 -40.08 30.47
CA TYR A 107 -11.93 -39.23 31.20
C TYR A 107 -12.07 -39.70 32.64
N ARG A 108 -12.65 -38.84 33.48
CA ARG A 108 -12.93 -39.14 34.87
C ARG A 108 -14.39 -38.78 35.14
N PRO A 109 -15.26 -39.74 35.48
CA PRO A 109 -16.69 -39.46 35.68
C PRO A 109 -16.98 -38.47 36.82
N THR A 110 -16.19 -38.54 37.90
CA THR A 110 -16.26 -37.63 39.05
C THR A 110 -14.84 -37.23 39.46
N PRO A 111 -14.61 -36.06 40.09
CA PRO A 111 -13.26 -35.61 40.44
C PRO A 111 -12.41 -36.65 41.23
N ASP A 112 -13.06 -37.44 42.07
CA ASP A 112 -12.39 -38.44 42.92
C ASP A 112 -12.27 -39.84 42.29
N ALA A 113 -12.95 -40.12 41.17
CA ALA A 113 -12.90 -41.41 40.48
C ALA A 113 -11.54 -41.64 39.79
N ARG A 114 -11.14 -42.89 39.53
CA ARG A 114 -9.92 -43.14 38.75
C ARG A 114 -10.15 -42.74 37.27
N PRO A 115 -9.12 -42.26 36.55
CA PRO A 115 -9.21 -42.08 35.11
C PRO A 115 -9.52 -43.40 34.42
N GLU A 116 -10.43 -43.36 33.46
CA GLU A 116 -10.78 -44.48 32.60
C GLU A 116 -10.69 -44.07 31.12
N ALA A 117 -10.59 -45.05 30.23
CA ALA A 117 -10.46 -44.78 28.80
C ALA A 117 -11.70 -44.04 28.28
N LEU A 118 -11.50 -43.02 27.45
CA LEU A 118 -12.61 -42.30 26.85
C LEU A 118 -13.39 -43.26 25.92
N PRO A 119 -14.73 -43.38 26.07
CA PRO A 119 -15.54 -44.16 25.14
C PRO A 119 -15.41 -43.60 23.74
N ARG A 120 -15.35 -44.47 22.73
CA ARG A 120 -15.24 -44.06 21.33
C ARG A 120 -16.50 -43.33 20.89
N CYS A 121 -16.38 -42.07 20.49
CA CYS A 121 -17.39 -41.37 19.71
C CYS A 121 -17.32 -41.83 18.24
N VAL A 122 -18.48 -42.09 17.63
CA VAL A 122 -18.58 -42.46 16.22
C VAL A 122 -19.21 -41.31 15.46
N PHE A 123 -18.47 -40.77 14.49
CA PHE A 123 -18.98 -39.79 13.53
C PHE A 123 -19.32 -40.52 12.24
N THR A 124 -20.54 -40.35 11.77
CA THR A 124 -21.01 -41.04 10.57
C THR A 124 -20.55 -40.34 9.29
N ALA A 125 -20.58 -41.02 8.15
CA ALA A 125 -20.26 -40.43 6.86
C ALA A 125 -21.16 -39.23 6.52
N GLY A 126 -22.44 -39.29 6.90
CA GLY A 126 -23.38 -38.17 6.76
C GLY A 126 -22.99 -36.95 7.62
N PHE A 127 -22.54 -37.17 8.87
CA PHE A 127 -22.01 -36.10 9.71
C PHE A 127 -20.83 -35.39 9.04
N VAL A 128 -19.86 -36.15 8.53
CA VAL A 128 -18.70 -35.59 7.82
C VAL A 128 -19.11 -34.92 6.50
N GLY A 129 -20.13 -35.44 5.83
CA GLY A 129 -20.73 -34.84 4.64
C GLY A 129 -21.25 -33.43 4.91
N VAL A 130 -22.09 -33.26 5.94
CA VAL A 130 -22.61 -31.94 6.37
C VAL A 130 -21.47 -31.01 6.79
N TRP A 131 -20.50 -31.53 7.55
CA TRP A 131 -19.33 -30.76 7.98
C TRP A 131 -18.53 -30.20 6.78
N ASN A 132 -18.25 -31.04 5.79
CA ASN A 132 -17.50 -30.63 4.59
C ASN A 132 -18.29 -29.67 3.71
N ALA A 133 -19.60 -29.87 3.57
CA ALA A 133 -20.48 -28.96 2.85
C ALA A 133 -20.48 -27.56 3.49
N ALA A 134 -20.50 -27.47 4.83
CA ALA A 134 -20.38 -26.20 5.54
C ALA A 134 -19.02 -25.52 5.32
N ALA A 135 -17.97 -26.30 5.07
CA ALA A 135 -16.64 -25.78 4.70
C ALA A 135 -16.50 -25.42 3.20
N GLY A 136 -17.55 -25.59 2.40
CA GLY A 136 -17.54 -25.33 0.95
C GLY A 136 -16.77 -26.39 0.15
N LEU A 137 -16.48 -27.55 0.73
CA LEU A 137 -15.85 -28.68 0.05
C LEU A 137 -16.98 -29.55 -0.55
N ASP A 138 -17.08 -29.56 -1.88
CA ASP A 138 -18.05 -30.27 -2.74
C ASP A 138 -19.15 -31.05 -2.01
N ALA A 139 -20.33 -30.41 -1.92
CA ALA A 139 -21.57 -30.93 -1.36
C ALA A 139 -22.22 -32.06 -2.20
N ALA A 140 -21.52 -32.62 -3.19
CA ALA A 140 -22.05 -33.56 -4.19
C ALA A 140 -22.50 -34.93 -3.63
N ARG A 141 -22.58 -35.11 -2.31
CA ARG A 141 -23.12 -36.31 -1.65
C ARG A 141 -24.30 -36.06 -0.73
N LEU A 142 -24.62 -34.82 -0.38
CA LEU A 142 -25.83 -34.57 0.40
C LEU A 142 -26.99 -34.53 -0.59
N SER A 143 -27.90 -35.51 -0.50
CA SER A 143 -29.20 -35.40 -1.16
C SER A 143 -29.79 -34.03 -0.82
N ASP A 144 -30.20 -33.26 -1.83
CA ASP A 144 -30.78 -31.92 -1.66
C ASP A 144 -31.95 -31.98 -0.66
N ALA A 145 -31.65 -31.74 0.61
CA ALA A 145 -32.66 -31.41 1.60
C ALA A 145 -33.11 -29.99 1.25
N ASP A 146 -34.37 -29.86 0.81
CA ASP A 146 -35.01 -28.57 0.58
C ASP A 146 -34.81 -27.69 1.82
N PRO A 147 -34.09 -26.55 1.73
CA PRO A 147 -33.83 -25.69 2.88
C PRO A 147 -35.10 -25.07 3.47
N ALA A 148 -36.25 -25.18 2.77
CA ALA A 148 -37.57 -24.77 3.28
C ALA A 148 -38.32 -25.88 4.03
N ALA A 149 -37.89 -27.15 3.92
CA ALA A 149 -38.51 -28.26 4.62
C ALA A 149 -37.74 -28.57 5.90
N GLY A 150 -38.31 -28.25 7.06
CA GLY A 150 -37.82 -28.71 8.37
C GLY A 150 -37.90 -30.24 8.58
N ALA A 151 -37.88 -31.02 7.50
CA ALA A 151 -37.88 -32.47 7.50
C ALA A 151 -36.50 -32.95 7.02
N ALA A 152 -35.90 -33.88 7.77
CA ALA A 152 -34.67 -34.53 7.35
C ALA A 152 -34.87 -35.18 5.96
N ALA A 153 -33.93 -34.95 5.05
CA ALA A 153 -33.85 -35.69 3.80
C ALA A 153 -33.84 -37.21 4.09
N PRO A 154 -34.35 -38.05 3.17
CA PRO A 154 -34.30 -39.50 3.34
C PRO A 154 -32.85 -39.94 3.59
N ALA A 155 -32.62 -40.65 4.69
CA ALA A 155 -31.31 -41.14 5.07
C ALA A 155 -30.77 -42.12 4.01
N ASP A 156 -29.64 -41.80 3.39
CA ASP A 156 -28.87 -42.77 2.62
C ASP A 156 -28.22 -43.74 3.62
N PRO A 157 -28.41 -45.07 3.51
CA PRO A 157 -27.68 -46.03 4.35
C PRO A 157 -26.15 -45.87 4.32
N ALA A 158 -25.60 -45.25 3.27
CA ALA A 158 -24.19 -44.86 3.22
C ALA A 158 -23.81 -43.79 4.25
N ASP A 159 -24.75 -42.93 4.64
CA ASP A 159 -24.54 -41.84 5.61
C ASP A 159 -24.38 -42.34 7.04
N ASP A 160 -24.92 -43.52 7.37
CA ASP A 160 -24.86 -44.13 8.71
C ASP A 160 -23.56 -44.89 8.98
N ILE A 161 -22.71 -45.06 7.96
CA ILE A 161 -21.44 -45.77 8.07
C ILE A 161 -20.46 -44.95 8.92
N ASP A 162 -19.69 -45.63 9.76
CA ASP A 162 -18.56 -45.03 10.49
C ASP A 162 -17.57 -44.37 9.51
N SER A 163 -17.40 -43.05 9.63
CA SER A 163 -16.52 -42.28 8.75
C SER A 163 -15.03 -42.51 9.02
N GLY A 164 -14.69 -43.09 10.18
CA GLY A 164 -13.31 -43.22 10.66
C GLY A 164 -12.72 -41.92 11.22
N VAL A 165 -13.43 -40.79 11.15
CA VAL A 165 -13.04 -39.53 11.81
C VAL A 165 -13.15 -39.70 13.32
N ARG A 166 -12.17 -39.15 14.04
CA ARG A 166 -12.08 -39.26 15.50
C ARG A 166 -12.21 -37.90 16.18
N GLU A 167 -12.41 -37.90 17.49
CA GLU A 167 -12.55 -36.69 18.31
C GLU A 167 -11.29 -35.80 18.26
N ASP A 168 -10.10 -36.42 18.15
CA ASP A 168 -8.83 -35.71 17.99
C ASP A 168 -8.71 -35.00 16.63
N ASP A 169 -9.23 -35.59 15.56
CA ASP A 169 -9.28 -34.96 14.23
C ASP A 169 -10.17 -33.71 14.26
N LEU A 170 -11.35 -33.80 14.87
CA LEU A 170 -12.29 -32.68 15.03
C LEU A 170 -11.69 -31.54 15.86
N LEU A 171 -11.06 -31.86 16.98
CA LEU A 171 -10.45 -30.85 17.83
C LEU A 171 -9.24 -30.20 17.14
N ALA A 172 -8.45 -30.97 16.40
CA ALA A 172 -7.35 -30.43 15.59
C ALA A 172 -7.87 -29.49 14.49
N ASN A 173 -8.94 -29.89 13.78
CA ASN A 173 -9.57 -29.06 12.77
C ASN A 173 -10.13 -27.75 13.35
N HIS A 174 -10.79 -27.82 14.51
CA HIS A 174 -11.28 -26.63 15.20
C HIS A 174 -10.15 -25.65 15.56
N ILE A 175 -9.04 -26.16 16.10
CA ILE A 175 -7.86 -25.34 16.42
C ILE A 175 -7.30 -24.66 15.16
N ASP A 176 -7.21 -25.40 14.04
CA ASP A 176 -6.72 -24.85 12.78
C ASP A 176 -7.64 -23.77 12.20
N ASN A 177 -8.96 -23.99 12.26
CA ASN A 177 -9.93 -23.01 11.80
C ASN A 177 -9.94 -21.77 12.70
N ALA A 178 -9.86 -21.93 14.03
CA ALA A 178 -9.78 -20.82 14.96
C ALA A 178 -8.51 -19.98 14.75
N ARG A 179 -7.36 -20.63 14.53
CA ARG A 179 -6.12 -19.94 14.14
C ARG A 179 -6.31 -19.15 12.84
N ARG A 180 -6.85 -19.78 11.79
CA ARG A 180 -7.08 -19.11 10.51
C ARG A 180 -7.98 -17.88 10.67
N GLY A 181 -9.04 -17.99 11.49
CA GLY A 181 -9.91 -16.86 11.82
C GLY A 181 -9.14 -15.69 12.42
N ARG A 182 -8.33 -15.96 13.45
CA ARG A 182 -7.48 -14.92 14.09
C ARG A 182 -6.43 -14.34 13.15
N ASP A 183 -5.85 -15.14 12.27
CA ASP A 183 -4.88 -14.68 11.27
C ASP A 183 -5.53 -13.76 10.21
N ILE A 184 -6.81 -13.97 9.89
CA ILE A 184 -7.58 -13.10 8.98
C ILE A 184 -7.94 -11.80 9.70
N GLU A 185 -8.43 -11.88 10.93
CA GLU A 185 -8.74 -10.71 11.76
C GLU A 185 -7.51 -9.80 11.92
N ALA A 186 -6.35 -10.38 12.23
CA ALA A 186 -5.09 -9.63 12.33
C ALA A 186 -4.70 -8.95 11.00
N GLN A 187 -4.91 -9.60 9.86
CA GLN A 187 -4.67 -8.99 8.54
C GLN A 187 -5.62 -7.83 8.25
N LEU A 188 -6.89 -7.97 8.62
CA LEU A 188 -7.89 -6.91 8.43
C LEU A 188 -7.57 -5.70 9.29
N ASN A 189 -7.26 -5.91 10.57
CA ASN A 189 -6.86 -4.82 11.46
C ASN A 189 -5.60 -4.11 10.95
N ASN A 190 -4.59 -4.87 10.51
CA ASN A 190 -3.37 -4.29 9.94
C ASN A 190 -3.64 -3.46 8.67
N LEU A 191 -4.57 -3.89 7.82
CA LEU A 191 -5.00 -3.13 6.65
C LEU A 191 -5.75 -1.85 7.05
N ILE A 192 -6.62 -1.92 8.05
CA ILE A 192 -7.32 -0.75 8.60
C ILE A 192 -6.30 0.25 9.14
N ASP A 193 -5.34 -0.19 9.95
CA ASP A 193 -4.27 0.68 10.49
C ASP A 193 -3.44 1.34 9.38
N TRP A 194 -3.17 0.61 8.30
CA TRP A 194 -2.48 1.16 7.13
C TRP A 194 -3.31 2.24 6.42
N ILE A 195 -4.61 1.99 6.19
CA ILE A 195 -5.53 2.95 5.54
C ILE A 195 -5.76 4.18 6.42
N GLU A 196 -6.10 4.00 7.70
CA GLU A 196 -6.37 5.11 8.63
C GLU A 196 -5.12 5.95 8.89
N GLY A 197 -3.95 5.32 8.94
CA GLY A 197 -2.68 6.03 9.01
C GLY A 197 -2.39 6.82 7.73
N SER A 198 -2.82 6.36 6.55
CA SER A 198 -2.61 7.03 5.26
C SER A 198 -3.51 8.25 5.00
N GLY A 199 -4.55 8.44 5.80
CA GLY A 199 -5.51 9.55 5.67
C GLY A 199 -5.21 10.79 6.52
N GLN A 200 -4.12 10.81 7.29
CA GLN A 200 -3.63 11.94 8.08
C GLN A 200 -2.38 12.55 7.45
#